data_AF-A0AA36MYJ9-F1
#
_entry.id   AF-A0AA36MYJ9-F1
#
_cell.length_a   1.000
_cell.length_b   1.000
_cell.length_c   1.000
_cell.angle_alpha   90.00
_cell.angle_beta   90.00
_cell.angle_gamma   90.00
#
_symmetry.space_group_name_H-M   'P 1'
#
loop_
_entity.id
_entity.type
_entity.pdbx_description
1 polymer ?
#
loop_
_entity_poly.entity_id
_entity_poly.type
_entity_poly.pdbx_seq_one_letter_code
_entity_poly.pdbx_strand_id
1 'polypeptide(L)'
;MGRRETEATRRRRAELARYRQGPNGKWESNAKKAIARRAKQKSWRIGPLLASCRAKKAAQDASNLKAARRLAQALRTVADEASLQGLISELDSLSVNAKLLRRTLIPKLLREVSPQFPQLKSKVSPLIAKWRSIFVRETAAKEQKQGSPAREQGATLPIMRRPQRSSSSSSSSSSSSSSRSSSCRVSSPRLLGPCF
;
A
#
# COMPACT_ATOMS: atom_id res chain seq x y z
N MET A 1 -21.86 9.20 -33.46
CA MET A 1 -22.99 8.24 -33.45
C MET A 1 -23.17 7.69 -32.03
N GLY A 2 -24.04 8.29 -31.21
CA GLY A 2 -24.33 7.78 -29.87
C GLY A 2 -25.31 6.60 -29.95
N ARG A 3 -24.93 5.42 -29.43
CA ARG A 3 -25.85 4.27 -29.34
C ARG A 3 -27.03 4.66 -28.45
N ARG A 4 -28.26 4.61 -28.98
CA ARG A 4 -29.49 4.78 -28.18
C ARG A 4 -29.55 3.67 -27.15
N GLU A 5 -29.63 4.04 -25.87
CA GLU A 5 -29.81 3.08 -24.78
C GLU A 5 -31.23 2.52 -24.81
N THR A 6 -31.34 1.21 -24.57
CA THR A 6 -32.64 0.53 -24.48
C THR A 6 -33.38 0.89 -23.20
N GLU A 7 -34.72 0.86 -23.22
CA GLU A 7 -35.55 1.16 -22.04
C GLU A 7 -35.24 0.24 -20.86
N ALA A 8 -34.92 -1.04 -21.11
CA ALA A 8 -34.49 -1.98 -20.08
C ALA A 8 -33.24 -1.50 -19.34
N THR A 9 -32.27 -0.93 -20.06
CA THR A 9 -31.04 -0.38 -19.46
C THR A 9 -31.34 0.85 -18.62
N ARG A 10 -32.25 1.70 -19.07
CA ARG A 10 -32.71 2.88 -18.33
C ARG A 10 -33.43 2.49 -17.04
N ARG A 11 -34.36 1.54 -17.08
CA ARG A 11 -35.08 1.02 -15.91
C ARG A 11 -34.13 0.41 -14.89
N ARG A 12 -33.20 -0.45 -15.34
CA ARG A 12 -32.18 -1.07 -14.47
C ARG A 12 -31.29 -0.03 -13.78
N ARG A 13 -30.91 1.06 -14.45
CA ARG A 13 -30.17 2.16 -13.81
C ARG A 13 -31.00 2.91 -12.78
N ALA A 14 -32.27 3.17 -13.07
CA ALA A 14 -33.17 3.83 -12.12
C ALA A 14 -33.39 2.97 -10.86
N GLU A 15 -33.54 1.65 -11.01
CA GLU A 15 -33.62 0.71 -9.90
C GLU A 15 -32.33 0.69 -9.07
N LEU A 16 -31.17 0.60 -9.73
CA LEU A 16 -29.88 0.66 -9.05
C LEU A 16 -29.65 2.00 -8.33
N ALA A 17 -30.13 3.11 -8.90
CA ALA A 17 -30.06 4.42 -8.27
C ALA A 17 -30.94 4.48 -7.01
N ARG A 18 -32.18 3.97 -7.08
CA ARG A 18 -33.08 3.88 -5.92
C ARG A 18 -32.54 2.95 -4.83
N TYR A 19 -32.00 1.79 -5.21
CA TYR A 19 -31.38 0.85 -4.26
C TYR A 19 -30.16 1.44 -3.53
N ARG A 20 -29.48 2.41 -4.15
CA ARG A 20 -28.35 3.12 -3.54
C ARG A 20 -28.77 4.30 -2.66
N GLN A 21 -29.99 4.80 -2.82
CA GLN A 21 -30.60 5.84 -1.98
C GLN A 21 -31.13 5.21 -0.69
N GLY A 22 -31.04 5.94 0.42
CA GLY A 22 -31.65 5.51 1.68
C GLY A 22 -33.18 5.56 1.61
N PRO A 23 -33.89 5.07 2.64
CA PRO A 23 -35.36 5.03 2.69
C PRO A 23 -36.04 6.41 2.50
N ASN A 24 -35.29 7.50 2.67
CA ASN A 24 -35.76 8.87 2.50
C ASN A 24 -35.47 9.44 1.09
N GLY A 25 -35.04 8.62 0.12
CA GLY A 25 -34.62 9.05 -1.23
C GLY A 25 -33.30 9.82 -1.29
N LYS A 26 -32.70 10.13 -0.13
CA LYS A 26 -31.39 10.81 -0.03
C LYS A 26 -30.27 9.79 -0.08
N TRP A 27 -29.17 10.14 -0.76
CA TRP A 27 -27.93 9.36 -0.65
C TRP A 27 -27.48 9.37 0.80
N GLU A 28 -27.46 8.18 1.43
CA GLU A 28 -26.92 8.06 2.78
C GLU A 28 -25.47 8.53 2.78
N SER A 29 -25.17 9.53 3.62
CA SER A 29 -23.81 10.01 3.77
C SER A 29 -22.88 8.87 4.19
N ASN A 30 -21.65 8.87 3.69
CA ASN A 30 -20.63 7.89 4.07
C ASN A 30 -20.47 7.77 5.60
N ALA A 31 -20.73 8.85 6.34
CA ALA A 31 -20.76 8.88 7.79
C ALA A 31 -21.82 7.94 8.39
N LYS A 32 -23.08 7.98 7.90
CA LYS A 32 -24.15 7.08 8.39
C LYS A 32 -23.84 5.62 8.09
N LYS A 33 -23.34 5.32 6.88
CA LYS A 33 -22.88 3.96 6.52
C LYS A 33 -21.72 3.48 7.39
N ALA A 34 -20.78 4.36 7.74
CA ALA A 34 -19.67 4.04 8.63
C ALA A 34 -20.16 3.77 10.07
N ILE A 35 -21.11 4.55 10.57
CA ILE A 35 -21.75 4.35 11.88
C ILE A 35 -22.46 2.99 11.92
N ALA A 36 -23.29 2.67 10.91
CA ALA A 36 -23.98 1.39 10.83
C ALA A 36 -23.01 0.20 10.78
N ARG A 37 -21.89 0.32 10.03
CA ARG A 37 -20.83 -0.69 10.02
C ARG A 37 -20.16 -0.83 11.38
N ARG A 38 -19.84 0.27 12.07
CA ARG A 38 -19.27 0.24 13.42
C ARG A 38 -20.22 -0.41 14.42
N ALA A 39 -21.52 -0.10 14.35
CA ALA A 39 -22.54 -0.73 15.18
C ALA A 39 -22.63 -2.25 14.91
N LYS A 40 -22.62 -2.67 13.64
CA LYS A 40 -22.61 -4.09 13.26
C LYS A 40 -21.34 -4.81 13.77
N GLN A 41 -20.18 -4.18 13.70
CA GLN A 41 -18.94 -4.74 14.26
C GLN A 41 -18.98 -4.86 15.78
N LYS A 42 -19.75 -4.02 16.48
CA LYS A 42 -19.95 -4.07 17.93
C LYS A 42 -21.13 -4.96 18.35
N SER A 43 -21.87 -5.52 17.40
CA SER A 43 -23.01 -6.41 17.70
C SER A 43 -22.54 -7.67 18.43
N TRP A 44 -23.39 -8.18 19.31
CA TRP A 44 -23.07 -9.29 20.20
C TRP A 44 -22.64 -10.58 19.48
N ARG A 45 -23.17 -10.83 18.27
CA ARG A 45 -22.83 -12.02 17.48
C ARG A 45 -21.56 -11.85 16.63
N ILE A 46 -21.37 -10.70 15.99
CA ILE A 46 -20.28 -10.50 15.02
C ILE A 46 -19.01 -9.99 15.69
N GLY A 47 -19.14 -9.19 16.76
CA GLY A 47 -18.01 -8.59 17.48
C GLY A 47 -17.01 -9.63 18.00
N PRO A 48 -17.44 -10.65 18.76
CA PRO A 48 -16.54 -11.69 19.26
C PRO A 48 -15.82 -12.47 18.14
N LEU A 49 -16.50 -12.74 17.02
CA LEU A 49 -15.90 -13.41 15.85
C LEU A 49 -14.80 -12.57 15.21
N LEU A 50 -15.03 -11.26 15.03
CA LEU A 50 -14.01 -10.36 14.50
C LEU A 50 -12.84 -10.19 15.48
N ALA A 51 -13.12 -10.14 16.79
CA ALA A 51 -12.11 -10.05 17.83
C ALA A 51 -11.22 -11.29 17.85
N SER A 52 -11.79 -12.48 17.82
CA SER A 52 -11.03 -13.74 17.80
C SER A 52 -10.16 -13.88 16.54
N CYS A 53 -10.69 -13.49 15.37
CA CYS A 53 -9.90 -13.45 14.13
C CYS A 53 -8.72 -12.49 14.22
N ARG A 54 -8.90 -11.30 14.80
CA ARG A 54 -7.81 -10.33 15.03
C ARG A 54 -6.78 -10.86 16.02
N ALA A 55 -7.22 -11.50 17.10
CA ALA A 55 -6.34 -12.10 18.10
C ALA A 55 -5.50 -13.23 17.50
N LYS A 56 -6.11 -14.14 16.74
CA LYS A 56 -5.39 -15.22 16.02
C LYS A 56 -4.35 -14.66 15.06
N LYS A 57 -4.72 -13.64 14.27
CA LYS A 57 -3.78 -12.96 13.36
C LYS A 57 -2.64 -12.30 14.12
N ALA A 58 -2.92 -11.60 15.22
CA ALA A 58 -1.90 -10.96 16.04
C ALA A 58 -0.94 -11.98 16.69
N ALA A 59 -1.46 -13.11 17.16
CA ALA A 59 -0.66 -14.21 17.69
C ALA A 59 0.26 -14.81 16.61
N GLN A 60 -0.26 -15.02 15.39
CA GLN A 60 0.54 -15.47 14.25
C GLN A 60 1.61 -14.45 13.86
N ASP A 61 1.26 -13.16 13.81
CA ASP A 61 2.23 -12.10 13.52
C ASP A 61 3.34 -12.05 14.60
N ALA A 62 3.00 -12.31 15.86
CA ALA A 62 3.95 -12.38 16.96
C ALA A 62 4.85 -13.62 16.89
N SER A 63 4.32 -14.81 16.58
CA SER A 63 5.11 -16.02 16.39
C SER A 63 6.06 -15.89 15.20
N ASN A 64 5.56 -15.37 14.07
CA ASN A 64 6.37 -15.07 12.88
C ASN A 64 7.50 -14.10 13.20
N LEU A 65 7.23 -13.06 14.00
CA LEU A 65 8.27 -12.10 14.41
C LEU A 65 9.34 -12.76 15.28
N LYS A 66 8.96 -13.63 16.23
CA LYS A 66 9.91 -14.39 17.05
C LYS A 66 10.79 -15.30 16.17
N ALA A 67 10.19 -16.06 15.26
CA ALA A 67 10.92 -16.91 14.31
C ALA A 67 11.87 -16.10 13.43
N ALA A 68 11.40 -14.96 12.90
CA ALA A 68 12.21 -14.06 12.08
C ALA A 68 13.41 -13.48 12.84
N ARG A 69 13.26 -13.16 14.13
CA ARG A 69 14.37 -12.71 14.98
C ARG A 69 15.41 -13.81 15.20
N ARG A 70 14.96 -15.04 15.47
CA ARG A 70 15.84 -16.21 15.58
C ARG A 70 16.66 -16.39 14.30
N LEU A 71 16.00 -16.38 13.15
CA LEU A 71 16.64 -16.50 11.84
C LEU A 71 17.62 -15.35 11.57
N ALA A 72 17.26 -14.12 11.93
CA ALA A 72 18.15 -12.97 11.79
C ALA A 72 19.41 -13.08 12.68
N GLN A 73 19.29 -13.67 13.88
CA GLN A 73 20.43 -13.96 14.75
C GLN A 73 21.31 -15.06 14.15
N ALA A 74 20.70 -16.17 13.70
CA ALA A 74 21.42 -17.26 13.06
C ALA A 74 22.21 -16.78 11.83
N LEU A 75 21.61 -15.93 10.99
CA LEU A 75 22.29 -15.35 9.83
C LEU A 75 23.56 -14.53 10.18
N ARG A 76 23.65 -13.97 11.39
CA ARG A 76 24.84 -13.21 11.81
C ARG A 76 26.00 -14.11 12.23
N THR A 77 25.72 -15.34 12.61
CA THR A 77 26.71 -16.29 13.16
C THR A 77 27.05 -17.41 12.18
N VAL A 78 26.44 -17.41 10.99
CA VAL A 78 26.69 -18.40 9.94
C VAL A 78 28.13 -18.28 9.42
N ALA A 79 28.86 -19.38 9.47
CA ALA A 79 30.17 -19.55 8.85
C ALA A 79 30.14 -20.54 7.67
N ASP A 80 29.18 -21.47 7.67
CA ASP A 80 29.17 -22.60 6.72
C ASP A 80 28.09 -22.46 5.65
N GLU A 81 28.41 -22.88 4.43
CA GLU A 81 27.47 -22.85 3.29
C GLU A 81 26.23 -23.72 3.53
N ALA A 82 26.41 -24.93 4.07
CA ALA A 82 25.31 -25.86 4.36
C ALA A 82 24.33 -25.26 5.38
N SER A 83 24.84 -24.57 6.40
CA SER A 83 24.03 -23.89 7.41
C SER A 83 23.21 -22.75 6.79
N LEU A 84 23.81 -21.98 5.88
CA LEU A 84 23.12 -20.92 5.15
C LEU A 84 22.01 -21.48 4.27
N GLN A 85 22.26 -22.61 3.59
CA GLN A 85 21.24 -23.26 2.76
C GLN A 85 20.03 -23.70 3.58
N GLY A 86 20.24 -24.29 4.76
CA GLY A 86 19.15 -24.65 5.69
C GLY A 86 18.34 -23.42 6.11
N LEU A 87 19.01 -22.33 6.46
CA LEU A 87 18.36 -21.07 6.83
C LEU A 87 17.56 -20.44 5.68
N ILE A 88 18.05 -20.55 4.43
CA ILE A 88 17.32 -20.05 3.25
C ILE A 88 16.00 -20.82 3.08
N SER A 89 16.01 -22.14 3.25
CA SER A 89 14.79 -22.96 3.20
C SER A 89 13.80 -22.58 4.31
N GLU A 90 14.28 -22.37 5.53
CA GLU A 90 13.43 -21.87 6.62
C GLU A 90 12.85 -20.47 6.31
N LEU A 91 13.66 -19.58 5.74
CA LEU A 91 13.25 -18.22 5.38
C LEU A 91 12.21 -18.17 4.26
N ASP A 92 12.21 -19.12 3.32
CA ASP A 92 11.20 -19.18 2.27
C ASP A 92 9.84 -19.70 2.79
N SER A 93 9.87 -20.57 3.79
CA SER A 93 8.66 -21.07 4.47
C SER A 93 7.98 -20.01 5.36
N LEU A 94 8.73 -18.98 5.79
CA LEU A 94 8.23 -17.95 6.68
C LEU A 94 7.23 -17.02 5.95
N SER A 95 6.04 -16.83 6.52
CA SER A 95 5.08 -15.85 5.99
C SER A 95 5.54 -14.42 6.29
N VAL A 96 6.08 -13.74 5.27
CA VAL A 96 6.67 -12.41 5.39
C VAL A 96 5.64 -11.30 5.14
N ASN A 97 5.54 -10.37 6.09
CA ASN A 97 4.76 -9.12 5.99
C ASN A 97 5.69 -7.90 5.94
N ALA A 98 5.29 -6.76 5.36
CA ALA A 98 6.19 -5.59 5.27
C ALA A 98 6.58 -5.04 6.65
N LYS A 99 5.69 -5.14 7.64
CA LYS A 99 6.00 -4.78 9.05
C LYS A 99 7.11 -5.65 9.63
N LEU A 100 7.13 -6.94 9.31
CA LEU A 100 8.13 -7.87 9.78
C LEU A 100 9.49 -7.52 9.17
N LEU A 101 9.54 -7.31 7.85
CA LEU A 101 10.76 -6.91 7.13
C LEU A 101 11.41 -5.64 7.69
N ARG A 102 10.60 -4.62 8.03
CA ARG A 102 11.10 -3.37 8.62
C ARG A 102 11.72 -3.57 10.00
N ARG A 103 11.21 -4.52 10.79
CA ARG A 103 11.65 -4.76 12.17
C ARG A 103 12.89 -5.63 12.24
N THR A 104 13.02 -6.62 11.37
CA THR A 104 14.10 -7.62 11.45
C THR A 104 15.26 -7.35 10.52
N LEU A 105 15.07 -6.54 9.47
CA LEU A 105 16.10 -6.19 8.48
C LEU A 105 16.80 -7.40 7.84
N ILE A 106 16.16 -8.57 7.80
CA ILE A 106 16.67 -9.80 7.17
C ILE A 106 17.16 -9.57 5.72
N PRO A 107 16.45 -8.80 4.86
CA PRO A 107 16.94 -8.55 3.51
C PRO A 107 18.28 -7.80 3.46
N LYS A 108 18.60 -7.01 4.49
CA LYS A 108 19.90 -6.33 4.59
C LYS A 108 20.98 -7.31 5.01
N LEU A 109 20.72 -8.12 6.05
CA LEU A 109 21.64 -9.16 6.52
C LEU A 109 21.97 -10.17 5.41
N LEU A 110 20.97 -10.65 4.65
CA LEU A 110 21.21 -11.54 3.52
C LEU A 110 22.09 -10.93 2.42
N ARG A 111 22.04 -9.60 2.23
CA ARG A 111 22.93 -8.93 1.26
C ARG A 111 24.36 -8.78 1.77
N GLU A 112 24.55 -8.73 3.08
CA GLU A 112 25.87 -8.67 3.71
C GLU A 112 26.54 -10.04 3.71
N VAL A 113 25.75 -11.11 3.88
CA VAL A 113 26.25 -12.51 3.90
C VAL A 113 26.40 -13.09 2.48
N SER A 114 25.57 -12.71 1.51
CA SER A 114 25.60 -13.33 0.16
C SER A 114 26.92 -13.20 -0.62
N PRO A 115 27.77 -12.17 -0.45
CA PRO A 115 29.07 -12.11 -1.09
C PRO A 115 30.02 -13.22 -0.62
N GLN A 116 29.88 -13.68 0.63
CA GLN A 116 30.71 -14.72 1.23
C GLN A 116 30.43 -16.11 0.63
N PHE A 117 29.19 -16.33 0.14
CA PHE A 117 28.74 -17.61 -0.41
C PHE A 117 28.18 -17.44 -1.83
N PRO A 118 29.05 -17.32 -2.86
CA PRO A 118 28.62 -17.03 -4.23
C PRO A 118 27.68 -18.09 -4.83
N GLN A 119 27.85 -19.37 -4.45
CA GLN A 119 27.03 -20.48 -4.94
C GLN A 119 25.54 -20.34 -4.58
N LEU A 120 25.25 -19.72 -3.43
CA LEU A 120 23.89 -19.55 -2.93
C LEU A 120 23.21 -18.26 -3.41
N LYS A 121 23.90 -17.39 -4.14
CA LYS A 121 23.35 -16.13 -4.68
C LYS A 121 22.11 -16.37 -5.56
N SER A 122 22.11 -17.45 -6.32
CA SER A 122 21.00 -17.86 -7.18
C SER A 122 19.70 -18.12 -6.40
N LYS A 123 19.80 -18.62 -5.16
CA LYS A 123 18.66 -18.87 -4.27
C LYS A 123 18.26 -17.62 -3.47
N VAL A 124 19.24 -16.82 -3.04
CA VAL A 124 19.00 -15.62 -2.22
C VAL A 124 18.35 -14.49 -3.03
N SER A 125 18.80 -14.27 -4.28
CA SER A 125 18.30 -13.19 -5.15
C SER A 125 16.76 -13.23 -5.37
N PRO A 126 16.15 -14.35 -5.80
CA PRO A 126 14.70 -14.41 -6.01
C PRO A 126 13.92 -14.21 -4.71
N LEU A 127 14.45 -14.70 -3.59
CA LEU A 127 13.85 -14.53 -2.27
C LEU A 127 13.82 -13.05 -1.84
N ILE A 128 14.92 -12.31 -2.07
CA ILE A 128 14.96 -10.86 -1.86
C ILE A 128 13.98 -10.13 -2.79
N ALA A 129 13.89 -10.55 -4.06
CA ALA A 129 12.97 -9.95 -5.03
C ALA A 129 11.49 -10.15 -4.63
N LYS A 130 11.13 -11.36 -4.19
CA LYS A 130 9.80 -11.71 -3.63
C LYS A 130 9.46 -10.82 -2.43
N TRP A 131 10.41 -10.59 -1.52
CA TRP A 131 10.17 -9.70 -0.38
C TRP A 131 10.04 -8.23 -0.75
N ARG A 132 10.81 -7.76 -1.74
CA ARG A 132 10.68 -6.39 -2.27
C ARG A 132 9.29 -6.18 -2.90
N SER A 133 8.80 -7.13 -3.69
CA SER A 133 7.48 -7.00 -4.31
C SER A 133 6.36 -6.98 -3.26
N ILE A 134 6.44 -7.81 -2.22
CA ILE A 134 5.52 -7.77 -1.07
C ILE A 134 5.56 -6.41 -0.38
N PHE A 135 6.75 -5.88 -0.11
CA PHE A 135 6.93 -4.58 0.53
C PHE A 135 6.30 -3.45 -0.29
N VAL A 136 6.64 -3.35 -1.59
CA VAL A 136 6.13 -2.32 -2.51
C VAL A 136 4.61 -2.40 -2.61
N ARG A 137 4.05 -3.60 -2.72
CA ARG A 137 2.61 -3.81 -2.77
C ARG A 137 1.92 -3.33 -1.49
N GLU A 138 2.48 -3.64 -0.31
CA GLU A 138 1.90 -3.21 0.96
C GLU A 138 2.05 -1.71 1.20
N THR A 139 3.15 -1.09 0.76
CA THR A 139 3.32 0.38 0.86
C THR A 139 2.38 1.12 -0.07
N ALA A 140 2.28 0.71 -1.34
CA ALA A 140 1.34 1.30 -2.29
C ALA A 140 -0.12 1.14 -1.81
N ALA A 141 -0.48 -0.02 -1.26
CA ALA A 141 -1.81 -0.24 -0.69
C ALA A 141 -2.08 0.63 0.55
N LYS A 142 -1.04 0.99 1.31
CA LYS A 142 -1.17 1.91 2.44
C LYS A 142 -1.30 3.36 1.97
N GLU A 143 -0.53 3.76 0.96
CA GLU A 143 -0.62 5.08 0.32
C GLU A 143 -1.99 5.30 -0.31
N GLN A 144 -2.55 4.32 -1.02
CA GLN A 144 -3.93 4.43 -1.53
C GLN A 144 -4.99 4.58 -0.43
N LYS A 145 -4.76 3.98 0.74
CA LYS A 145 -5.67 4.11 1.90
C LYS A 145 -5.52 5.44 2.63
N GLN A 146 -4.32 6.02 2.64
CA GLN A 146 -4.04 7.30 3.30
C GLN A 146 -4.29 8.50 2.38
N GLY A 147 -3.93 8.37 1.10
CA GLY A 147 -4.13 9.34 0.02
C GLY A 147 -5.48 9.21 -0.68
N SER A 148 -6.46 8.55 -0.06
CA SER A 148 -7.87 8.77 -0.37
C SER A 148 -8.44 9.74 0.68
N PRO A 149 -8.11 11.04 0.64
CA PRO A 149 -9.08 12.00 1.10
C PRO A 149 -10.32 11.78 0.23
N ALA A 150 -11.50 11.88 0.81
CA ALA A 150 -12.70 12.06 0.04
C ALA A 150 -12.36 13.12 -1.02
N ARG A 151 -12.37 12.73 -2.29
CA ARG A 151 -12.33 13.67 -3.40
C ARG A 151 -13.59 14.49 -3.21
N GLU A 152 -13.46 15.59 -2.46
CA GLU A 152 -14.36 16.71 -2.49
C GLU A 152 -14.38 17.14 -3.95
N GLN A 153 -15.24 16.48 -4.72
CA GLN A 153 -15.88 17.09 -5.86
C GLN A 153 -16.81 18.14 -5.25
N GLY A 154 -16.20 19.23 -4.78
CA GLY A 154 -16.83 20.53 -4.84
C GLY A 154 -17.19 20.71 -6.29
N ALA A 155 -18.43 20.37 -6.62
CA ALA A 155 -19.08 20.80 -7.84
C ALA A 155 -19.12 22.32 -7.75
N THR A 156 -18.06 22.98 -8.20
CA THR A 156 -18.12 24.37 -8.62
C THR A 156 -19.07 24.36 -9.81
N LEU A 157 -20.32 24.71 -9.56
CA LEU A 157 -21.31 24.95 -10.59
C LEU A 157 -20.68 25.91 -11.61
N PRO A 158 -20.76 25.64 -12.92
CA PRO A 158 -20.40 26.63 -13.91
C PRO A 158 -21.35 27.81 -13.74
N ILE A 159 -20.86 28.90 -13.16
CA ILE A 159 -21.47 30.22 -13.27
C ILE A 159 -21.66 30.47 -14.76
N MET A 160 -22.92 30.61 -15.18
CA MET A 160 -23.30 31.02 -16.52
C MET A 160 -22.68 32.39 -16.81
N ARG A 161 -21.53 32.42 -17.48
CA ARG A 161 -21.06 33.63 -18.16
C ARG A 161 -21.73 33.69 -19.53
N ARG A 162 -22.77 34.53 -19.56
CA ARG A 162 -23.27 35.38 -20.64
C ARG A 162 -22.52 35.26 -21.99
N PRO A 163 -23.21 34.95 -23.11
CA PRO A 163 -22.59 34.91 -24.42
C PRO A 163 -22.20 36.33 -24.87
N GLN A 164 -20.90 36.54 -25.10
CA GLN A 164 -20.39 37.65 -25.90
C GLN A 164 -20.03 37.10 -27.28
N ARG A 165 -20.60 37.78 -28.27
CA ARG A 165 -20.54 37.52 -29.70
C ARG A 165 -19.30 38.22 -30.27
N SER A 166 -18.76 37.68 -31.38
CA SER A 166 -17.66 38.18 -32.22
C SER A 166 -16.26 38.20 -31.58
N SER A 167 -15.14 37.90 -32.23
CA SER A 167 -14.82 37.61 -33.64
C SER A 167 -13.35 37.16 -33.73
N SER A 168 -13.08 36.20 -34.63
CA SER A 168 -11.86 36.00 -35.46
C SER A 168 -10.43 35.96 -34.87
N SER A 169 -9.62 35.17 -35.60
CA SER A 169 -8.16 35.21 -35.84
C SER A 169 -7.20 34.39 -34.96
N SER A 170 -6.77 33.27 -35.55
CA SER A 170 -5.39 32.96 -35.99
C SER A 170 -4.25 32.61 -35.02
N SER A 171 -3.54 31.56 -35.45
CA SER A 171 -2.06 31.35 -35.46
C SER A 171 -1.30 30.85 -34.21
N SER A 172 -0.94 29.55 -34.29
CA SER A 172 0.43 28.97 -34.30
C SER A 172 1.45 29.13 -33.15
N SER A 173 2.40 28.18 -33.16
CA SER A 173 3.73 28.15 -32.51
C SER A 173 3.74 27.53 -31.10
N SER A 174 4.19 26.28 -30.87
CA SER A 174 5.53 25.69 -30.99
C SER A 174 6.38 25.77 -29.71
N SER A 175 6.75 24.58 -29.23
CA SER A 175 8.07 24.19 -28.69
C SER A 175 8.49 24.54 -27.24
N SER A 176 9.19 23.54 -26.67
CA SER A 176 10.42 23.65 -25.87
C SER A 176 10.34 23.38 -24.35
N SER A 177 10.81 22.17 -24.01
CA SER A 177 11.92 21.86 -23.08
C SER A 177 12.14 22.74 -21.85
N SER A 178 12.25 22.10 -20.66
CA SER A 178 13.50 22.07 -19.88
C SER A 178 13.34 21.28 -18.56
N SER A 179 14.16 20.24 -18.44
CA SER A 179 15.06 19.91 -17.32
C SER A 179 14.97 20.77 -16.06
N ARG A 180 14.90 20.13 -14.88
CA ARG A 180 15.79 20.43 -13.75
C ARG A 180 15.75 19.36 -12.65
N SER A 181 16.90 18.72 -12.49
CA SER A 181 17.36 17.93 -11.36
C SER A 181 17.29 18.74 -10.06
N SER A 182 16.98 18.09 -8.95
CA SER A 182 17.23 18.65 -7.61
C SER A 182 17.72 17.54 -6.68
N SER A 183 19.05 17.44 -6.61
CA SER A 183 19.78 16.74 -5.57
C SER A 183 19.83 17.63 -4.33
N CYS A 184 19.16 17.26 -3.25
CA CYS A 184 19.47 17.76 -1.92
C CYS A 184 20.31 16.70 -1.19
N ARG A 185 21.64 16.88 -1.27
CA ARG A 185 22.60 16.28 -0.35
C ARG A 185 22.37 16.92 1.02
N VAL A 186 22.02 16.12 2.03
CA VAL A 186 22.05 16.55 3.43
C VAL A 186 23.26 15.90 4.09
N SER A 187 24.21 16.75 4.44
CA SER A 187 25.46 16.46 5.12
C SER A 187 25.22 15.92 6.53
N SER A 188 25.99 14.89 6.89
CA SER A 188 26.16 14.44 8.27
C SER A 188 27.26 15.27 8.95
N PRO A 189 27.04 15.85 10.14
CA PRO A 189 28.12 16.27 11.00
C PRO A 189 28.69 15.08 11.78
N ARG A 190 29.99 14.83 11.56
CA ARG A 190 30.86 14.06 12.45
C ARG A 190 31.07 14.87 13.73
N LEU A 191 30.90 14.26 14.89
CA LEU A 191 31.52 14.72 16.13
C LEU A 191 32.41 13.60 16.68
N LEU A 192 33.71 13.79 16.45
CA LEU A 192 34.81 13.43 17.35
C LEU A 192 34.53 14.12 18.71
N GLY A 193 34.82 13.60 19.90
CA GLY A 193 35.63 12.49 20.37
C GLY A 193 35.49 12.45 21.92
N PRO A 194 36.37 11.73 22.63
CA PRO A 194 36.20 11.37 24.03
C PRO A 194 36.86 12.38 25.00
N CYS A 195 36.29 12.54 26.20
CA CYS A 195 36.97 13.13 27.35
C CYS A 195 36.54 12.40 28.64
N PHE A 196 37.56 11.96 29.38
CA PHE A 196 37.59 11.34 30.73
C PHE A 196 37.20 9.86 30.84
#